data_AF-A0A455U4K8-F1
#
_entry.id   AF-A0A455U4K8-F1
#
_cell.length_a   1.000
_cell.length_b   1.000
_cell.length_c   1.000
_cell.angle_alpha   90.00
_cell.angle_beta   90.00
_cell.angle_gamma   90.00
#
_symmetry.space_group_name_H-M   'P 1'
#
loop_
_entity.id
_entity.type
_entity.pdbx_description
1 polymer ?
#
loop_
_entity_poly.entity_id
_entity_poly.type
_entity_poly.pdbx_seq_one_letter_code
_entity_poly.pdbx_strand_id
1 'polypeptide(L)'
;MGFMAKHGTKRTRPAELEPGTQRIISVRMDYLPAEVESTKVLGQPSRAYVSRYALGRDYHKLMRKRLALLAKKIEQAVGRFGYRAFVDSAPVMERALAQKSRARLVR
;
A
#
# COMPACT_ATOMS: atom_id res chain seq x y z
N MET A 1 13.05 11.08 14.40
CA MET A 1 12.16 11.62 13.35
C MET A 1 12.87 11.83 11.98
N GLY A 2 13.73 10.90 11.52
CA GLY A 2 14.50 11.08 10.28
C GLY A 2 13.90 10.46 9.01
N PHE A 3 12.83 9.67 9.12
CA PHE A 3 12.26 8.92 7.99
C PHE A 3 11.60 9.82 6.93
N MET A 4 11.02 10.95 7.37
CA MET A 4 10.37 11.89 6.44
C MET A 4 11.35 12.84 5.74
N ALA A 5 12.53 13.12 6.31
CA ALA A 5 13.48 14.08 5.74
C ALA A 5 14.40 13.50 4.65
N LYS A 6 14.60 12.17 4.61
CA LYS A 6 15.66 11.54 3.79
C LYS A 6 15.34 11.37 2.29
N HIS A 7 14.14 11.69 1.83
CA HIS A 7 13.71 11.35 0.46
C HIS A 7 12.88 12.46 -0.19
N GLY A 8 13.56 13.53 -0.62
CA GLY A 8 12.99 14.77 -1.21
C GLY A 8 12.01 14.59 -2.39
N THR A 9 12.38 14.99 -3.60
CA THR A 9 11.46 15.11 -4.76
C THR A 9 10.91 13.78 -5.31
N LYS A 10 11.59 12.67 -5.02
CA LYS A 10 11.20 11.30 -5.41
C LYS A 10 9.76 10.95 -5.02
N ARG A 11 9.23 11.56 -3.95
CA ARG A 11 7.85 11.33 -3.49
C ARG A 11 6.76 11.89 -4.40
N THR A 12 7.09 12.87 -5.25
CA THR A 12 6.12 13.63 -6.07
C THR A 12 6.25 13.40 -7.56
N ARG A 13 7.38 12.84 -8.02
CA ARG A 13 7.71 12.66 -9.43
C ARG A 13 7.92 11.17 -9.74
N PRO A 14 6.93 10.50 -10.35
CA PRO A 14 7.02 9.07 -10.69
C PRO A 14 8.25 8.71 -11.53
N ALA A 15 8.64 9.61 -12.44
CA ALA A 15 9.83 9.45 -13.27
C ALA A 15 11.16 9.43 -12.47
N GLU A 16 11.19 10.00 -11.26
CA GLU A 16 12.34 9.97 -10.36
C GLU A 16 12.34 8.74 -9.42
N LEU A 17 11.23 8.01 -9.36
CA LEU A 17 11.08 6.75 -8.62
C LEU A 17 11.51 5.54 -9.46
N GLU A 18 11.07 5.51 -10.71
CA GLU A 18 11.46 4.52 -11.70
C GLU A 18 11.48 5.18 -13.09
N PRO A 19 12.65 5.36 -13.72
CA PRO A 19 12.76 5.97 -15.05
C PRO A 19 11.87 5.26 -16.07
N GLY A 20 11.19 6.03 -16.93
CA GLY A 20 10.28 5.48 -17.93
C GLY A 20 8.88 5.10 -17.43
N THR A 21 8.51 5.46 -16.19
CA THR A 21 7.15 5.23 -15.67
C THR A 21 6.09 6.00 -16.47
N GLN A 22 5.21 5.29 -17.19
CA GLN A 22 4.11 5.88 -17.96
C GLN A 22 2.77 5.95 -17.19
N ARG A 23 2.56 5.02 -16.26
CA ARG A 23 1.30 4.83 -15.53
C ARG A 23 1.57 4.35 -14.11
N ILE A 24 0.69 4.74 -13.18
CA ILE A 24 0.68 4.26 -11.81
C ILE A 24 -0.66 3.58 -11.54
N ILE A 25 -0.61 2.38 -10.96
CA ILE A 25 -1.79 1.65 -10.49
C ILE A 25 -1.75 1.67 -8.95
N SER A 26 -2.76 2.26 -8.33
CA SER A 26 -2.94 2.25 -6.88
C SER A 26 -4.00 1.22 -6.51
N VAL A 27 -3.73 0.40 -5.49
CA VAL A 27 -4.67 -0.61 -4.99
C VAL A 27 -4.86 -0.44 -3.49
N ARG A 28 -6.01 -0.90 -2.98
CA ARG A 28 -6.32 -0.97 -1.55
C ARG A 28 -6.83 -2.35 -1.19
N MET A 29 -6.71 -2.72 0.07
CA MET A 29 -7.25 -3.96 0.61
C MET A 29 -7.89 -3.67 1.96
N ASP A 30 -9.13 -4.09 2.13
CA ASP A 30 -9.78 -4.04 3.43
C ASP A 30 -9.16 -5.09 4.35
N TYR A 31 -8.75 -4.65 5.53
CA TYR A 31 -8.05 -5.49 6.52
C TYR A 31 -8.83 -5.65 7.83
N LEU A 32 -10.03 -5.06 7.91
CA LEU A 32 -10.90 -5.17 9.08
C LEU A 32 -11.70 -6.49 8.99
N PRO A 33 -11.50 -7.46 9.89
CA PRO A 33 -12.31 -8.67 9.90
C PRO A 33 -13.71 -8.35 10.45
N ALA A 34 -14.74 -9.01 9.91
CA ALA A 34 -16.15 -8.73 10.24
C ALA A 34 -16.49 -8.98 11.72
N GLU A 35 -15.77 -9.87 12.39
CA GLU A 35 -16.06 -10.35 13.76
C GLU A 35 -15.38 -9.52 14.86
N VAL A 36 -14.67 -8.45 14.49
CA VAL A 36 -13.74 -7.79 15.41
C VAL A 36 -14.35 -6.58 16.09
N GLU A 37 -14.77 -6.78 17.34
CA GLU A 37 -15.22 -5.70 18.23
C GLU A 37 -14.04 -5.02 18.94
N SER A 38 -13.32 -4.16 18.22
CA SER A 38 -12.30 -3.27 18.83
C SER A 38 -12.87 -2.41 19.97
N THR A 39 -14.16 -2.10 19.92
CA THR A 39 -14.91 -1.37 20.94
C THR A 39 -14.90 -2.05 22.30
N LYS A 40 -14.96 -3.39 22.35
CA LYS A 40 -14.91 -4.17 23.61
C LYS A 40 -13.58 -4.06 24.35
N VAL A 41 -12.47 -3.96 23.62
CA VAL A 41 -11.13 -3.83 24.21
C VAL A 41 -10.87 -2.39 24.65
N LEU A 42 -11.33 -1.41 23.87
CA LEU A 42 -11.20 0.02 24.18
C LEU A 42 -12.00 0.41 25.44
N GLY A 43 -13.06 -0.33 25.78
CA GLY A 43 -13.82 -0.13 27.01
C GLY A 43 -13.17 -0.69 28.29
N GLN A 44 -11.98 -1.30 28.22
CA GLN A 44 -11.31 -1.92 29.36
C GLN A 44 -10.11 -1.06 29.82
N PRO A 45 -10.22 -0.32 30.94
CA PRO A 45 -9.17 0.61 31.39
C PRO A 45 -7.83 -0.07 31.72
N SER A 46 -7.86 -1.36 32.05
CA SER A 46 -6.68 -2.15 32.41
C SER A 46 -5.97 -2.79 31.22
N ARG A 47 -6.42 -2.55 29.98
CA ARG A 47 -5.82 -3.15 28.78
C ARG A 47 -5.37 -2.10 27.77
N ALA A 48 -4.19 -2.32 27.21
CA ALA A 48 -3.70 -1.56 26.07
C ALA A 48 -4.26 -2.10 24.75
N TYR A 49 -4.56 -1.20 23.81
CA TYR A 49 -5.00 -1.55 22.47
C TYR A 49 -3.87 -1.33 21.45
N VAL A 50 -3.48 -2.39 20.75
CA VAL A 50 -2.54 -2.31 19.62
C VAL A 50 -3.32 -2.08 18.33
N SER A 51 -2.85 -1.15 17.51
CA SER A 51 -3.52 -0.80 16.25
C SER A 51 -3.68 -2.01 15.34
N ARG A 52 -4.86 -2.12 14.71
CA ARG A 52 -5.26 -3.31 13.96
C ARG A 52 -4.34 -3.64 12.79
N TYR A 53 -3.76 -2.63 12.13
CA TYR A 53 -2.85 -2.86 11.00
C TYR A 53 -1.54 -3.57 11.41
N ALA A 54 -1.20 -3.54 12.69
CA ALA A 54 -0.03 -4.20 13.25
C ALA A 54 -0.34 -5.61 13.78
N LEU A 55 -1.61 -6.04 13.72
CA LEU A 55 -2.05 -7.35 14.20
C LEU A 55 -2.09 -8.37 13.06
N GLY A 56 -1.70 -9.61 13.35
CA GLY A 56 -1.73 -10.72 12.40
C GLY A 56 -0.46 -10.81 11.53
N ARG A 57 -0.62 -11.27 10.29
CA ARG A 57 0.52 -11.44 9.36
C ARG A 57 1.00 -10.10 8.83
N ASP A 58 2.32 -9.96 8.70
CA ASP A 58 2.95 -8.80 8.07
C ASP A 58 2.36 -8.54 6.67
N TYR A 59 1.63 -7.43 6.57
CA TYR A 59 0.90 -7.07 5.37
C TYR A 59 1.85 -6.74 4.20
N HIS A 60 3.10 -6.34 4.46
CA HIS A 60 4.07 -6.07 3.40
C HIS A 60 4.31 -7.31 2.55
N LYS A 61 4.47 -8.47 3.19
CA LYS A 61 4.67 -9.75 2.49
C LYS A 61 3.43 -10.13 1.68
N LEU A 62 2.24 -9.99 2.29
CA LEU A 62 0.97 -10.30 1.64
C LEU A 62 0.73 -9.42 0.40
N MET A 63 0.89 -8.11 0.55
CA MET A 63 0.66 -7.14 -0.51
C MET A 63 1.68 -7.27 -1.64
N ARG A 64 2.98 -7.45 -1.34
CA ARG A 64 4.00 -7.71 -2.38
C ARG A 64 3.65 -8.92 -3.23
N LYS A 65 3.23 -10.03 -2.60
CA LYS A 65 2.80 -11.24 -3.33
C LYS A 65 1.61 -10.96 -4.25
N ARG A 66 0.60 -10.23 -3.77
CA ARG A 66 -0.59 -9.87 -4.57
C ARG A 66 -0.26 -8.93 -5.72
N LEU A 67 0.62 -7.94 -5.51
CA LEU A 67 1.08 -7.04 -6.56
C LEU A 67 1.88 -7.77 -7.64
N ALA A 68 2.73 -8.72 -7.26
CA ALA A 68 3.45 -9.56 -8.23
C ALA A 68 2.49 -10.40 -9.09
N LEU A 69 1.44 -10.96 -8.48
CA LEU A 69 0.39 -11.68 -9.21
C LEU A 69 -0.38 -10.76 -10.17
N LEU A 70 -0.69 -9.53 -9.74
CA LEU A 70 -1.34 -8.54 -10.60
C LEU A 70 -0.45 -8.17 -11.80
N ALA A 71 0.83 -7.88 -11.56
CA ALA A 71 1.78 -7.56 -12.62
C ALA A 71 1.90 -8.70 -13.64
N LYS A 72 1.99 -9.95 -13.17
CA LYS A 72 2.01 -11.14 -14.03
C LYS A 72 0.73 -11.25 -14.89
N LYS A 73 -0.44 -10.97 -14.32
CA LYS A 73 -1.71 -10.98 -15.07
C LYS A 73 -1.73 -9.90 -16.16
N ILE A 74 -1.21 -8.71 -15.87
CA ILE A 74 -1.09 -7.64 -16.86
C ILE A 74 -0.12 -8.07 -17.97
N GLU A 75 1.02 -8.66 -17.59
CA GLU A 75 2.05 -9.12 -18.54
C GLU A 75 1.50 -10.18 -19.50
N GLN A 76 0.65 -11.07 -19.01
CA GLN A 76 -0.06 -12.06 -19.83
C GLN A 76 -1.02 -11.43 -20.84
N ALA A 77 -1.60 -10.27 -20.52
CA ALA A 77 -2.58 -9.61 -21.37
C ALA A 77 -1.95 -8.67 -22.41
N VAL A 78 -0.83 -8.01 -22.07
CA VAL A 78 -0.25 -6.95 -22.92
C VAL A 78 1.19 -7.21 -23.38
N GLY A 79 1.79 -8.32 -22.96
CA GLY A 79 3.20 -8.63 -23.20
C GLY A 79 4.14 -8.09 -22.12
N ARG A 80 5.45 -8.30 -22.31
CA ARG A 80 6.48 -7.93 -21.33
C ARG A 80 6.57 -6.42 -21.16
N PHE A 81 6.59 -5.98 -19.91
CA PHE A 81 6.77 -4.57 -19.56
C PHE A 81 7.57 -4.44 -18.26
N GLY A 82 8.22 -3.29 -18.07
CA GLY A 82 8.91 -2.97 -16.82
C GLY A 82 7.92 -2.54 -15.74
N TYR A 83 8.05 -3.10 -14.54
CA TYR A 83 7.25 -2.68 -13.38
C TYR A 83 8.05 -2.71 -12.09
N ARG A 84 7.62 -1.88 -11.14
CA ARG A 84 8.14 -1.86 -9.78
C ARG A 84 7.00 -1.73 -8.78
N ALA A 85 6.90 -2.71 -7.90
CA ALA A 85 5.88 -2.74 -6.86
C ALA A 85 6.39 -2.06 -5.57
N PHE A 86 5.56 -1.22 -4.98
CA PHE A 86 5.82 -0.54 -3.71
C PHE A 86 4.71 -0.85 -2.70
N VAL A 87 5.09 -1.04 -1.44
CA VAL A 87 4.18 -1.24 -0.29
C VAL A 87 4.84 -0.65 0.95
N ASP A 88 4.35 0.49 1.46
CA ASP A 88 4.66 1.18 2.74
C ASP A 88 6.15 1.29 3.16
N SER A 89 7.07 0.94 2.27
CA SER A 89 8.50 0.82 2.54
C SER A 89 9.34 1.65 1.57
N ALA A 90 8.70 2.27 0.57
CA ALA A 90 9.35 3.16 -0.36
C ALA A 90 8.98 4.61 -0.04
N PRO A 91 9.84 5.58 -0.40
CA PRO A 91 9.53 6.99 -0.28
C PRO A 91 8.57 7.42 -1.37
N VAL A 92 7.38 6.85 -1.36
CA VAL A 92 6.26 7.17 -2.23
C VAL A 92 5.20 7.76 -1.30
N MET A 93 4.68 8.94 -1.61
CA MET A 93 3.50 9.44 -0.90
C MET A 93 2.27 8.68 -1.38
N GLU A 94 2.12 7.44 -0.92
CA GLU A 94 1.05 6.53 -1.31
C GLU A 94 -0.33 7.17 -1.12
N ARG A 95 -0.52 7.96 -0.05
CA ARG A 95 -1.77 8.71 0.18
C ARG A 95 -2.04 9.79 -0.87
N ALA A 96 -1.02 10.56 -1.27
CA ALA A 96 -1.17 11.62 -2.27
C ALA A 96 -1.37 11.06 -3.69
N LEU A 97 -0.70 9.95 -4.01
CA LEU A 97 -0.91 9.25 -5.28
C LEU A 97 -2.27 8.55 -5.33
N ALA A 98 -2.72 7.90 -4.25
CA ALA A 98 -4.05 7.29 -4.17
C ALA A 98 -5.16 8.34 -4.31
N GLN A 99 -4.96 9.54 -3.78
CA GLN A 99 -5.89 10.65 -3.93
C GLN A 99 -5.93 11.17 -5.39
N LYS A 100 -4.78 11.26 -6.07
CA LYS A 100 -4.69 11.66 -7.49
C LYS A 100 -5.17 10.58 -8.47
N SER A 101 -4.98 9.30 -8.16
CA SER A 101 -5.30 8.19 -9.06
C SER A 101 -6.78 7.83 -9.09
N ARG A 102 -7.66 8.52 -8.34
CA ARG A 102 -9.10 8.19 -8.22
C ARG A 102 -9.31 6.68 -8.07
N ALA A 103 -8.45 5.99 -7.31
CA ALA A 103 -8.52 4.55 -7.13
C ALA A 103 -9.71 4.17 -6.23
N ARG A 104 -10.91 4.24 -6.81
CA ARG A 104 -12.11 3.57 -6.36
C ARG A 104 -12.21 2.29 -7.17
N LEU A 105 -11.62 1.21 -6.67
CA LEU A 105 -12.31 -0.08 -6.82
C LEU A 105 -13.43 -0.04 -5.79
N VAL A 106 -14.60 0.41 -6.25
CA VAL A 106 -15.86 0.02 -5.63
C VAL A 106 -16.06 -1.44 -6.01
N ARG A 107 -16.52 -2.20 -5.03
CA ARG A 107 -16.87 -3.61 -5.13
C ARG A 107 -17.62 -3.96 -6.41
#